data_AF-A0A9C9L6M8-F1
#
_entry.id   AF-A0A9C9L6M8-F1
#
_cell.length_a   1.000
_cell.length_b   1.000
_cell.length_c   1.000
_cell.angle_alpha   90.00
_cell.angle_beta   90.00
_cell.angle_gamma   90.00
#
_symmetry.space_group_name_H-M   'P 1'
#
loop_
_entity.id
_entity.type
_entity.pdbx_description
1 polymer ?
#
loop_
_entity_poly.entity_id
_entity_poly.type
_entity_poly.pdbx_seq_one_letter_code
_entity_poly.pdbx_strand_id
1 'polypeptide(L)' 'MIVTTIDPVTGKRVLDPEHHPFIIEGGGAAQTRIYFESEATKQAYLAARPDDPSLYINNNDTEFHQ' A
#
# COMPACT_ATOMS: atom_id res chain seq x y z
N MET A 1 -0.27 4.71 -18.47
CA MET A 1 -0.90 4.03 -17.32
C MET A 1 -0.45 2.58 -17.31
N ILE A 2 0.19 2.16 -16.23
CA ILE A 2 0.64 0.78 -15.99
C ILE A 2 -0.40 0.10 -15.10
N VAL A 3 -0.70 -1.17 -15.33
CA VAL A 3 -1.65 -1.94 -14.53
C VAL A 3 -0.96 -3.17 -13.97
N THR A 4 -1.03 -3.34 -12.65
CA THR A 4 -0.45 -4.48 -11.94
C THR A 4 -1.57 -5.29 -11.31
N THR A 5 -1.67 -6.55 -11.73
CA THR A 5 -2.62 -7.54 -11.18
C THR A 5 -1.96 -8.53 -10.23
N ILE A 6 -0.73 -8.24 -9.79
CA ILE A 6 -0.05 -9.00 -8.75
C ILE A 6 -0.13 -8.17 -7.47
N ASP A 7 -0.74 -8.74 -6.43
CA ASP A 7 -0.79 -8.11 -5.12
C ASP A 7 0.65 -8.00 -4.58
N PRO A 8 1.15 -6.78 -4.30
CA PRO A 8 2.54 -6.58 -3.90
C PRO A 8 2.83 -7.07 -2.47
N VAL A 9 1.81 -7.32 -1.65
CA VAL A 9 1.95 -7.81 -0.27
C VAL A 9 2.04 -9.32 -0.24
N THR A 10 1.16 -10.00 -0.99
CA THR A 10 1.09 -11.48 -0.97
C THR A 10 1.85 -12.13 -2.12
N GLY A 11 2.19 -11.38 -3.18
CA GLY A 11 2.79 -11.90 -4.41
C GLY A 11 1.82 -12.71 -5.27
N LYS A 12 0.53 -12.77 -4.90
CA LYS A 12 -0.48 -13.53 -5.63
C LYS A 12 -1.10 -12.72 -6.75
N ARG A 13 -1.54 -13.42 -7.79
CA ARG A 13 -2.31 -12.80 -8.85
C ARG A 13 -3.74 -12.54 -8.39
N VAL A 14 -4.20 -11.30 -8.54
CA VAL A 14 -5.57 -10.89 -8.33
C VAL A 14 -6.38 -11.34 -9.54
N LEU A 15 -7.30 -12.28 -9.31
CA LEU A 15 -8.30 -12.70 -10.29
C LEU A 15 -9.47 -11.70 -10.24
N ASP A 16 -10.13 -11.46 -11.36
CA ASP A 16 -11.28 -10.53 -11.45
C ASP A 16 -11.02 -9.12 -10.85
N PRO A 17 -9.98 -8.40 -11.30
CA PRO A 17 -9.53 -7.13 -10.70
C PRO A 17 -10.64 -6.05 -10.61
N GLU A 18 -11.68 -6.13 -11.44
CA GLU A 18 -12.82 -5.22 -11.43
C GLU A 18 -13.64 -5.27 -10.12
N HIS A 19 -13.60 -6.39 -9.41
CA HIS A 19 -14.28 -6.58 -8.11
C HIS A 19 -13.33 -6.40 -6.92
N HIS A 20 -12.05 -6.14 -7.18
CA HIS A 20 -11.02 -6.09 -6.15
C HIS A 20 -10.58 -4.65 -5.84
N PRO A 21 -10.16 -4.37 -4.59
CA PRO A 21 -9.67 -3.06 -4.22
C PRO A 21 -8.42 -2.70 -5.01
N PHE A 22 -8.28 -1.44 -5.37
CA PHE A 22 -7.10 -0.92 -6.06
C PHE A 22 -6.68 0.44 -5.51
N ILE A 23 -5.46 0.84 -5.86
CA ILE A 23 -4.99 2.23 -5.74
C ILE A 23 -4.41 2.69 -7.07
N ILE A 24 -4.27 4.01 -7.20
CA ILE A 24 -3.56 4.64 -8.30
C ILE A 24 -2.38 5.41 -7.71
N GLU A 25 -1.21 5.21 -8.28
CA GLU A 25 0.05 5.78 -7.84
C GLU A 25 0.79 6.51 -8.95
N GLY A 26 1.65 7.45 -8.57
CA GLY A 26 2.39 8.28 -9.50
C GLY A 26 1.51 9.32 -10.20
N GLY A 27 2.09 10.02 -11.18
CA GLY A 27 1.43 11.08 -11.94
C GLY A 27 1.75 11.02 -13.42
N GLY A 28 0.81 11.48 -14.25
CA GLY A 28 0.99 11.60 -15.69
C GLY A 28 1.26 10.26 -16.38
N ALA A 29 2.33 10.19 -17.19
CA ALA A 29 2.67 9.01 -17.98
C ALA A 29 3.05 7.79 -17.12
N ALA A 30 3.59 8.02 -15.92
CA ALA A 30 4.03 6.98 -14.97
C ALA A 30 2.93 6.53 -14.00
N GLN A 31 1.67 6.93 -14.24
CA GLN A 31 0.56 6.51 -13.40
C GLN A 31 0.43 4.98 -13.41
N THR A 32 0.37 4.36 -12.23
CA THR A 32 0.30 2.92 -12.03
C THR A 32 -0.93 2.56 -11.21
N ARG A 33 -1.76 1.65 -11.70
CA ARG A 33 -2.90 1.10 -10.97
C ARG A 33 -2.54 -0.27 -10.41
N ILE A 34 -2.63 -0.40 -9.10
CA ILE A 34 -2.23 -1.61 -8.36
C ILE A 34 -3.49 -2.22 -7.76
N TYR A 35 -3.79 -3.46 -8.13
CA TYR A 35 -4.90 -4.24 -7.58
C TYR A 35 -4.44 -5.09 -6.40
N PHE A 36 -5.34 -5.30 -5.43
CA PHE A 36 -5.08 -6.04 -4.21
C PHE A 36 -6.06 -7.20 -4.05
N GLU A 37 -5.59 -8.30 -3.48
CA GLU A 37 -6.43 -9.48 -3.18
C GLU A 37 -7.54 -9.11 -2.20
N SER A 38 -7.29 -8.21 -1.25
CA SER A 38 -8.26 -7.82 -0.23
C SER A 38 -7.99 -6.42 0.32
N GLU A 39 -8.95 -5.87 1.05
CA GLU A 39 -8.77 -4.56 1.70
C GLU A 39 -7.66 -4.60 2.76
N ALA A 40 -7.49 -5.74 3.44
CA ALA A 40 -6.40 -5.97 4.37
C ALA A 40 -5.01 -5.83 3.72
N THR A 41 -4.81 -6.38 2.52
CA THR A 41 -3.51 -6.29 1.82
C THR A 41 -3.28 -4.89 1.27
N LYS A 42 -4.33 -4.20 0.81
CA LYS A 42 -4.27 -2.78 0.48
C LYS A 42 -3.82 -1.93 1.67
N GLN A 43 -4.41 -2.12 2.85
CA GLN A 43 -4.05 -1.36 4.05
C GLN A 43 -2.61 -1.66 4.49
N ALA A 44 -2.19 -2.93 4.47
CA ALA A 44 -0.81 -3.30 4.77
C ALA A 44 0.19 -2.63 3.80
N TYR A 45 -0.14 -2.57 2.51
CA TYR A 45 0.68 -1.90 1.51
C TYR A 45 0.79 -0.39 1.73
N LEU A 46 -0.30 0.26 2.14
CA LEU A 46 -0.31 1.69 2.46
C LEU A 46 0.44 1.97 3.76
N ALA A 47 0.28 1.13 4.77
CA ALA A 47 0.96 1.24 6.06
C ALA A 47 2.47 0.95 5.98
N ALA A 48 2.92 0.13 5.02
CA ALA A 48 4.34 -0.15 4.80
C ALA A 48 5.09 1.02 4.13
N ARG A 49 4.40 2.11 3.76
CA ARG A 49 5.04 3.26 3.12
C ARG A 49 5.82 4.06 4.17
N PRO A 50 7.14 4.21 4.00
CA PRO A 50 7.97 4.96 4.94
C PRO A 50 7.72 6.47 4.89
N ASP A 51 6.93 6.97 3.94
CA ASP A 51 6.67 8.40 3.72
C ASP A 51 5.36 8.89 4.36
N ASP A 52 4.74 8.10 5.24
CA ASP A 52 3.60 8.56 6.04
C ASP A 52 4.12 9.09 7.40
N PRO A 53 4.35 10.42 7.55
CA PRO A 53 4.85 10.99 8.80
C PRO A 53 3.91 10.75 9.99
N SER A 54 2.64 10.37 9.77
CA SER A 54 1.70 9.99 10.82
C SER A 54 1.98 8.62 11.44
N LEU A 55 2.67 7.71 10.73
CA LEU A 55 3.07 6.40 11.30
C LEU A 55 4.25 6.50 12.28
N TYR A 56 4.97 7.63 12.29
CA TYR A 56 6.02 7.91 13.27
C TYR A 56 5.46 8.56 14.55
N ILE A 57 4.17 8.92 14.61
CA ILE A 57 3.52 9.43 15.82
C ILE A 57 2.84 8.26 16.54
N ASN A 58 3.62 7.24 16.88
CA ASN A 58 3.26 6.38 18.00
C ASN A 58 3.77 7.11 19.24
N ASN A 59 2.85 7.75 19.97
CA ASN A 59 3.09 8.40 21.26
C ASN A 59 3.42 7.37 22.35
N ASN A 60 4.39 6.48 22.13
CA ASN A 60 4.75 5.39 23.03
C ASN A 60 6.22 4.95 22.86
N ASP A 61 7.16 5.90 22.79
CA ASP A 61 8.53 5.63 23.24
C ASP A 61 8.97 6.68 24.26
N THR A 62 8.48 6.39 25.46
CA THR A 62 9.03 6.67 26.77
C THR A 62 10.57 6.68 26.78
N GLU A 63 11.15 7.70 27.42
CA GLU A 63 12.40 7.67 28.20
C GLU A 63 13.70 7.11 27.57
N PHE A 64 14.44 7.95 26.83
CA PHE A 64 15.90 7.89 26.86
C PHE A 64 16.42 8.81 27.98
N HIS A 65 16.45 8.27 29.21
CA HIS A 65 17.40 8.75 30.21
C HIS A 65 18.78 8.25 29.83
N GLN A 66 19.73 9.14 29.50
CA GLN A 66 21.08 9.24 30.08
C GLN A 66 21.69 10.61 29.74
#